data_AF-L1JFX2-F1
#
_entry.id   AF-L1JFX2-F1
#
_cell.length_a   1.000
_cell.length_b   1.000
_cell.length_c   1.000
_cell.angle_alpha   90.00
_cell.angle_beta   90.00
_cell.angle_gamma   90.00
#
_symmetry.space_group_name_H-M   'P 1'
#
loop_
_entity.id
_entity.type
_entity.pdbx_description
1 polymer ?
#
loop_
_entity_poly.entity_id
_entity_poly.type
_entity_poly.pdbx_seq_one_letter_code
_entity_poly.pdbx_strand_id
1 'polypeptide(L)'
;MSSRAASQTLPASIPQSIESVGKARVASWVGSGLGTESSLSQRIKHFDKSSNGSFEDDLRLADCGQQIRSGHLEKKIAGTVVTWITQGVVLTNTKICFLIDEGEINEDQSVIDYIPLHEVKQLIVEGENKLETDKKLCLVIRTVEGGYNSGRTYVYRMKTEGECLSWHADISKAFEQALKNSKKHSERKAIGGSKFNWLRFKAGKVINAGMTKSVISLLILLNFTVDILEAERLPNPSSNIGTFIHAARILIIASFTVEVFVSAFALSEVVLVSLAVIYFDTHPQLKVLGLVRNFRLAIVFRQVKSLNRIMTALGRAVVPLLNAFILLLLVSCFYAILGTHLFKNFDENFFGSFSASLL
;
A
#
# COMPACT_ATOMS: atom_id res chain seq x y z
N MET A 1 -62.35 -13.08 50.82
CA MET A 1 -62.78 -12.75 49.45
C MET A 1 -62.39 -11.30 49.21
N SER A 2 -61.24 -11.07 48.55
CA SER A 2 -61.13 -10.61 47.14
C SER A 2 -61.53 -9.14 47.01
N SER A 3 -60.77 -8.18 46.45
CA SER A 3 -59.49 -8.13 45.74
C SER A 3 -59.12 -6.62 45.70
N ARG A 4 -57.86 -6.26 45.96
CA ARG A 4 -57.33 -4.90 45.72
C ARG A 4 -56.38 -4.97 44.53
N ALA A 5 -56.79 -4.37 43.41
CA ALA A 5 -55.96 -4.19 42.23
C ALA A 5 -55.03 -2.97 42.43
N ALA A 6 -53.72 -3.22 42.38
CA ALA A 6 -52.69 -2.18 42.32
C ALA A 6 -52.29 -1.99 40.85
N SER A 7 -52.50 -0.78 40.33
CA SER A 7 -52.06 -0.36 39.00
C SER A 7 -50.58 0.03 39.07
N GLN A 8 -49.72 -0.74 38.41
CA GLN A 8 -48.30 -0.41 38.21
C GLN A 8 -48.15 0.44 36.94
N THR A 9 -47.75 1.69 37.12
CA THR A 9 -47.26 2.57 36.05
C THR A 9 -45.77 2.31 35.83
N LEU A 10 -45.42 1.80 34.64
CA LEU A 10 -44.05 1.66 34.13
C LEU A 10 -43.43 3.04 33.82
N PRO A 11 -42.14 3.28 34.12
CA PRO A 11 -41.46 4.48 33.67
C PRO A 11 -41.01 4.36 32.21
N ALA A 12 -41.12 5.49 31.51
CA ALA A 12 -40.82 5.68 30.10
C ALA A 12 -39.35 5.34 29.75
N SER A 13 -39.19 4.63 28.64
CA SER A 13 -37.95 4.34 27.95
C SER A 13 -37.24 5.62 27.47
N ILE A 14 -36.00 5.82 27.91
CA ILE A 14 -35.10 6.88 27.45
C ILE A 14 -34.51 6.48 26.08
N PRO A 15 -34.45 7.38 25.08
CA PRO A 15 -33.98 7.03 23.74
C PRO A 15 -32.46 6.86 23.68
N GLN A 16 -32.02 5.69 23.21
CA GLN A 16 -30.66 5.43 22.74
C GLN A 16 -30.42 6.14 21.40
N SER A 17 -29.76 7.30 21.39
CA SER A 17 -29.34 7.90 20.12
C SER A 17 -28.14 8.85 20.22
N ILE A 18 -27.01 8.43 20.78
CA ILE A 18 -25.71 9.07 20.52
C ILE A 18 -24.61 8.01 20.53
N GLU A 19 -24.47 7.21 19.46
CA GLU A 19 -23.31 6.29 19.33
C GLU A 19 -22.79 6.07 17.90
N SER A 20 -23.21 6.85 16.90
CA SER A 20 -22.88 6.55 15.50
C SER A 20 -22.11 7.60 14.69
N VAL A 21 -21.69 8.74 15.26
CA VAL A 21 -21.06 9.81 14.44
C VAL A 21 -19.51 9.72 14.36
N GLY A 22 -18.84 8.90 15.17
CA GLY A 22 -17.37 8.89 15.24
C GLY A 22 -16.62 7.84 14.40
N LYS A 23 -17.26 6.76 13.96
CA LYS A 23 -16.54 5.57 13.42
C LYS A 23 -16.28 5.58 11.90
N ALA A 24 -16.81 6.55 11.15
CA ALA A 24 -16.91 6.42 9.69
C ALA A 24 -15.79 7.06 8.84
N ARG A 25 -14.74 7.70 9.39
CA ARG A 25 -13.75 8.41 8.55
C ARG A 25 -12.28 8.02 8.62
N VAL A 26 -11.88 7.11 9.50
CA VAL A 26 -10.45 6.72 9.63
C VAL A 26 -10.15 5.30 9.11
N ALA A 27 -11.17 4.48 8.85
CA ALA A 27 -10.98 3.08 8.45
C ALA A 27 -10.73 2.83 6.95
N SER A 28 -10.70 3.85 6.08
CA SER A 28 -10.65 3.62 4.61
C SER A 28 -9.27 3.72 3.95
N TRP A 29 -8.18 3.94 4.70
CA TRP A 29 -6.85 4.20 4.10
C TRP A 29 -5.78 3.14 4.34
N VAL A 30 -6.10 2.03 5.02
CA VAL A 30 -5.16 0.91 5.23
C VAL A 30 -5.74 -0.36 4.63
N GLY A 31 -5.52 -0.58 3.33
CA GLY A 31 -5.86 -1.86 2.72
C GLY A 31 -6.03 -1.82 1.21
N SER A 32 -4.92 -1.85 0.47
CA SER A 32 -4.78 -2.65 -0.77
C SER A 32 -3.42 -2.36 -1.44
N GLY A 33 -2.39 -3.04 -0.95
CA GLY A 33 -1.05 -3.07 -1.55
C GLY A 33 -0.47 -4.48 -1.43
N LEU A 34 -1.06 -5.45 -2.15
CA LEU A 34 -0.45 -6.77 -2.30
C LEU A 34 0.66 -6.70 -3.34
N GLY A 35 1.88 -7.07 -2.93
CA GLY A 35 2.92 -7.58 -3.83
C GLY A 35 4.03 -6.60 -4.19
N THR A 36 5.06 -6.52 -3.33
CA THR A 36 6.46 -6.91 -3.57
C THR A 36 7.33 -6.33 -2.44
N GLU A 37 7.27 -6.93 -1.25
CA GLU A 37 8.04 -6.52 -0.06
C GLU A 37 9.15 -7.51 0.30
N SER A 38 9.68 -8.26 -0.69
CA SER A 38 10.63 -9.35 -0.41
C SER A 38 12.12 -8.99 -0.47
N SER A 39 12.53 -7.75 -0.78
CA SER A 39 13.97 -7.40 -0.85
C SER A 39 14.42 -6.27 0.09
N LEU A 40 13.52 -5.41 0.56
CA LEU A 40 13.85 -4.33 1.51
C LEU A 40 13.67 -4.75 2.98
N SER A 41 12.79 -5.70 3.26
CA SER A 41 12.53 -6.18 4.63
C SER A 41 13.63 -7.11 5.17
N GLN A 42 14.43 -7.74 4.29
CA GLN A 42 15.60 -8.53 4.71
C GLN A 42 16.84 -7.68 5.02
N ARG A 43 16.94 -6.45 4.50
CA ARG A 43 18.11 -5.58 4.76
C ARG A 43 17.99 -4.77 6.06
N ILE A 44 16.80 -4.70 6.64
CA ILE A 44 16.55 -3.99 7.91
C ILE A 44 16.67 -4.93 9.13
N LYS A 45 16.56 -6.25 8.94
CA LYS A 45 16.67 -7.23 10.04
C LYS A 45 18.10 -7.50 10.55
N HIS A 46 19.11 -6.88 9.95
CA HIS A 46 20.51 -7.09 10.33
C HIS A 46 21.15 -5.94 11.11
N PHE A 47 20.38 -4.92 11.51
CA PHE A 47 20.96 -3.72 12.13
C PHE A 47 20.71 -3.53 13.64
N ASP A 48 19.90 -4.36 14.32
CA ASP A 48 19.60 -4.13 15.75
C ASP A 48 19.71 -5.41 16.59
N LYS A 49 20.94 -5.86 16.85
CA LYS A 49 21.17 -6.87 17.91
C LYS A 49 22.50 -6.73 18.66
N SER A 50 23.06 -5.52 18.71
CA SER A 50 24.35 -5.27 19.36
C SER A 50 24.41 -3.91 20.08
N SER A 51 23.50 -3.66 21.01
CA SER A 51 23.70 -2.62 22.02
C SER A 51 22.94 -2.94 23.31
N ASN A 52 23.49 -3.87 24.10
CA ASN A 52 23.31 -3.86 25.56
C ASN A 52 24.17 -2.73 26.17
N GLY A 53 24.06 -1.53 25.60
CA GLY A 53 24.69 -0.32 26.14
C GLY A 53 23.81 0.21 27.26
N SER A 54 24.41 0.43 28.42
CA SER A 54 23.85 1.07 29.62
C SER A 54 23.47 2.53 29.34
N PHE A 55 22.44 2.74 28.53
CA PHE A 55 21.92 4.04 28.10
C PHE A 55 20.75 4.45 29.01
N GLU A 56 21.07 4.82 30.25
CA GLU A 56 20.29 5.84 30.96
C GLU A 56 20.88 7.20 30.56
N ASP A 57 20.76 7.57 29.28
CA ASP A 57 20.82 9.00 28.95
C ASP A 57 19.53 9.58 29.54
N ASP A 58 19.66 10.26 30.69
CA ASP A 58 18.57 10.95 31.37
C ASP A 58 17.92 11.95 30.41
N LEU A 59 16.88 11.49 29.72
CA LEU A 59 16.14 12.32 28.77
C LEU A 59 15.44 13.43 29.56
N ARG A 60 15.85 14.68 29.32
CA ARG A 60 15.23 15.85 29.95
C ARG A 60 14.01 16.30 29.16
N LEU A 61 13.05 16.90 29.86
CA LEU A 61 11.84 17.41 29.21
C LEU A 61 12.16 18.50 28.16
N ALA A 62 13.18 19.33 28.40
CA ALA A 62 13.68 20.33 27.45
C ALA A 62 14.07 19.73 26.08
N ASP A 63 14.53 18.48 26.03
CA ASP A 63 14.94 17.79 24.80
C ASP A 63 13.77 17.17 24.02
N CYS A 64 12.57 17.17 24.60
CA CYS A 64 11.40 16.50 24.04
C CYS A 64 10.62 17.36 23.01
N GLY A 65 11.09 18.58 22.76
CA GLY A 65 10.49 19.52 21.81
C GLY A 65 9.50 20.49 22.45
N GLN A 66 8.78 21.23 21.62
CA GLN A 66 7.86 22.26 22.09
C GLN A 66 6.67 21.63 22.83
N GLN A 67 6.49 22.01 24.09
CA GLN A 67 5.36 21.62 24.92
C GLN A 67 4.05 22.20 24.35
N ILE A 68 3.07 21.33 24.17
CA ILE A 68 1.71 21.68 23.72
C ILE A 68 0.78 21.72 24.93
N ARG A 69 0.90 20.73 25.82
CA ARG A 69 0.03 20.57 26.98
C ARG A 69 0.75 19.80 28.08
N SER A 70 0.43 20.10 29.34
CA SER A 70 0.87 19.33 30.49
C SER A 70 -0.29 19.15 31.48
N GLY A 71 -0.19 18.13 32.33
CA GLY A 71 -1.13 17.87 33.42
C GLY A 71 -0.91 16.50 34.04
N HIS A 72 -1.66 16.21 35.10
CA HIS A 72 -1.55 14.96 35.83
C HIS A 72 -2.67 14.00 35.43
N LEU A 73 -2.30 12.79 34.99
CA LEU A 73 -3.23 11.75 34.55
C LEU A 73 -3.08 10.51 35.43
N GLU A 74 -4.16 9.79 35.69
CA GLU A 74 -4.10 8.51 36.40
C GLU A 74 -3.77 7.39 35.40
N LYS A 75 -2.57 6.79 35.50
CA LYS A 75 -2.14 5.66 34.68
C LYS A 75 -2.62 4.35 35.28
N LYS A 76 -3.25 3.50 34.46
CA LYS A 76 -3.61 2.14 34.83
C LYS A 76 -2.37 1.25 34.86
N ILE A 77 -2.13 0.59 35.98
CA ILE A 77 -1.10 -0.46 36.12
C ILE A 77 -1.80 -1.79 36.31
N ALA A 78 -1.55 -2.70 35.37
CA ALA A 78 -2.09 -4.06 35.40
C ALA A 78 -1.08 -4.98 36.09
N GLY A 79 -1.28 -5.21 37.39
CA GLY A 79 -0.62 -6.27 38.16
C GLY A 79 -1.59 -7.40 38.50
N THR A 80 -1.43 -8.00 39.69
CA THR A 80 -2.44 -8.89 40.28
C THR A 80 -3.74 -8.15 40.62
N VAL A 81 -3.62 -6.87 40.97
CA VAL A 81 -4.71 -5.92 41.17
C VAL A 81 -4.49 -4.74 40.22
N VAL A 82 -5.58 -4.21 39.66
CA VAL A 82 -5.54 -2.99 38.86
C VAL A 82 -5.38 -1.80 39.81
N THR A 83 -4.26 -1.10 39.73
CA THR A 83 -4.01 0.15 40.46
C THR A 83 -3.95 1.33 39.49
N TRP A 84 -4.26 2.52 40.01
CA TRP A 84 -4.18 3.77 39.29
C TRP A 84 -3.16 4.65 39.99
N ILE A 85 -2.16 5.11 39.25
CA ILE A 85 -1.09 5.98 39.79
C ILE A 85 -1.17 7.32 39.09
N THR A 86 -1.24 8.40 39.86
CA THR A 86 -1.15 9.77 39.32
C THR A 86 0.24 9.97 38.73
N GLN A 87 0.31 10.43 37.49
CA GLN A 87 1.55 10.64 36.78
C GLN A 87 1.51 11.96 36.03
N GLY A 88 2.58 12.75 36.14
CA GLY A 88 2.77 13.95 35.31
C GLY A 88 2.94 13.56 33.85
N VAL A 89 2.14 14.13 32.96
CA VAL A 89 2.17 13.86 31.52
C VAL A 89 2.35 15.17 30.76
N VAL A 90 3.29 15.18 29.82
CA VAL A 90 3.55 16.31 28.95
C VAL A 90 3.43 15.87 27.49
N LEU A 91 2.51 16.50 26.77
CA LEU A 91 2.39 16.36 25.33
C LEU A 91 3.28 17.41 24.66
N THR A 92 4.24 16.95 23.87
CA THR A 92 5.04 17.79 22.98
C THR A 92 4.59 17.63 21.54
N ASN A 93 5.19 18.40 20.63
CA ASN A 93 4.97 18.26 19.19
C ASN A 93 5.51 16.94 18.59
N THR A 94 6.30 16.16 19.33
CA THR A 94 6.89 14.91 18.82
C THR A 94 6.65 13.68 19.70
N LYS A 95 6.40 13.86 21.00
CA LYS A 95 6.32 12.78 21.99
C LYS A 95 5.24 13.06 23.03
N ILE A 96 4.80 12.01 23.71
CA ILE A 96 4.09 12.07 24.99
C ILE A 96 5.09 11.64 26.06
N CYS A 97 5.45 12.52 26.97
CA CYS A 97 6.46 12.27 28.00
C CYS A 97 5.77 12.03 29.36
N PHE A 98 6.31 11.09 30.13
CA PHE A 98 5.81 10.72 31.46
C PHE A 98 6.88 11.03 32.51
N LEU A 99 6.49 11.77 33.54
CA LEU A 99 7.40 12.33 34.55
C LEU A 99 7.34 11.55 35.87
N ILE A 100 8.42 11.63 36.67
CA ILE A 100 8.54 10.97 37.98
C ILE A 100 7.68 11.63 39.04
N ASP A 101 7.58 12.96 39.02
CA ASP A 101 7.07 13.73 40.16
C ASP A 101 5.59 14.11 40.00
N GLU A 102 4.86 14.10 41.11
CA GLU A 102 3.51 14.64 41.25
C GLU A 102 3.51 16.17 41.45
N GLY A 103 4.69 16.78 41.62
CA GLY A 103 4.87 18.23 41.79
C GLY A 103 4.60 19.09 40.54
N GLU A 104 5.05 20.34 40.61
CA GLU A 104 4.99 21.27 39.48
C GLU A 104 5.86 20.78 38.33
N ILE A 105 5.32 20.84 37.11
CA ILE A 105 6.00 20.34 35.91
C ILE A 105 7.05 21.37 35.49
N ASN A 106 8.32 21.02 35.68
CA ASN A 106 9.48 21.86 35.36
C ASN A 106 10.26 21.30 34.15
N GLU A 107 10.90 22.18 33.37
CA GLU A 107 11.65 21.79 32.15
C GLU A 107 12.85 20.88 32.43
N ASP A 108 13.39 20.92 33.66
CA ASP A 108 14.53 20.11 34.10
C ASP A 108 14.13 18.72 34.64
N GLN A 109 12.84 18.38 34.67
CA GLN A 109 12.40 17.08 35.17
C GLN A 109 12.82 15.93 34.25
N SER A 110 13.21 14.83 34.88
CA SER A 110 13.55 13.59 34.19
C SER A 110 12.31 12.87 33.66
N VAL A 111 12.41 12.42 32.42
CA VAL A 111 11.36 11.67 31.73
C VAL A 111 11.56 10.17 32.01
N ILE A 112 10.60 9.52 32.68
CA ILE A 112 10.62 8.07 32.95
C ILE A 112 10.50 7.29 31.64
N ASP A 113 9.49 7.67 30.86
CA ASP A 113 9.05 6.94 29.68
C ASP A 113 8.44 7.94 28.70
N TYR A 114 8.45 7.60 27.42
CA TYR A 114 7.83 8.43 26.40
C TYR A 114 7.29 7.62 25.23
N ILE A 115 6.25 8.16 24.60
CA ILE A 115 5.65 7.60 23.39
C ILE A 115 5.94 8.55 22.24
N PRO A 116 6.77 8.16 21.25
CA PRO A 116 6.88 8.92 20.02
C PRO A 116 5.51 9.00 19.34
N LEU A 117 5.03 10.20 19.04
CA LEU A 117 3.69 10.39 18.51
C LEU A 117 3.50 9.65 17.18
N HIS A 118 4.52 9.65 16.31
CA HIS A 118 4.46 8.93 15.04
C HIS A 118 4.38 7.39 15.16
N GLU A 119 4.52 6.83 16.37
CA GLU A 119 4.37 5.41 16.68
C GLU A 119 3.01 5.06 17.30
N VAL A 120 2.14 6.04 17.53
CA VAL A 120 0.78 5.77 18.01
C VAL A 120 -0.01 5.10 16.89
N LYS A 121 -0.43 3.86 17.11
CA LYS A 121 -1.24 3.07 16.17
C LYS A 121 -2.72 3.43 16.29
N GLN A 122 -3.19 3.64 17.51
CA GLN A 122 -4.59 3.89 17.81
C GLN A 122 -4.75 4.75 19.06
N LEU A 123 -5.66 5.72 18.99
CA LEU A 123 -6.12 6.53 20.12
C LEU A 123 -7.64 6.32 20.26
N ILE A 124 -8.09 5.89 21.44
CA ILE A 124 -9.50 5.57 21.70
C ILE A 124 -9.91 6.23 23.03
N VAL A 125 -11.11 6.76 23.09
CA VAL A 125 -11.77 7.11 24.36
C VAL A 125 -12.77 6.00 24.68
N GLU A 126 -12.58 5.30 25.78
CA GLU A 126 -13.45 4.22 26.24
C GLU A 126 -14.11 4.61 27.56
N GLY A 127 -15.42 4.40 27.67
CA GLY A 127 -16.11 4.52 28.94
C GLY A 127 -15.79 3.34 29.85
N GLU A 128 -15.52 3.57 31.12
CA GLU A 128 -15.30 2.49 32.07
C GLU A 128 -16.62 1.80 32.42
N ASN A 129 -16.76 0.53 32.05
CA ASN A 129 -17.94 -0.30 32.34
C ASN A 129 -17.98 -0.74 33.81
N LYS A 130 -18.11 0.20 34.75
CA LYS A 130 -18.45 -0.11 36.14
C LYS A 130 -19.93 0.17 36.38
N LEU A 131 -20.55 -0.71 37.17
CA LEU A 131 -21.96 -0.68 37.56
C LEU A 131 -22.34 0.50 38.48
N GLU A 132 -21.39 1.38 38.81
CA GLU A 132 -21.56 2.44 39.80
C GLU A 132 -21.64 3.82 39.16
N THR A 133 -22.28 4.72 39.89
CA THR A 133 -22.81 6.05 39.54
C THR A 133 -21.88 7.06 38.86
N ASP A 134 -20.58 6.76 38.69
CA ASP A 134 -19.60 7.66 38.09
C ASP A 134 -18.93 7.04 36.86
N LYS A 135 -19.50 7.30 35.68
CA LYS A 135 -18.88 6.92 34.39
C LYS A 135 -17.61 7.74 34.17
N LYS A 136 -16.45 7.17 34.49
CA LYS A 136 -15.15 7.76 34.16
C LYS A 136 -14.74 7.37 32.74
N LEU A 137 -14.32 8.35 31.93
CA LEU A 137 -13.73 8.10 30.63
C LEU A 137 -12.25 7.76 30.77
N CYS A 138 -11.81 6.79 29.98
CA CYS A 138 -10.42 6.37 29.87
C CYS A 138 -9.90 6.66 28.47
N LEU A 139 -8.71 7.24 28.38
CA LEU A 139 -7.96 7.41 27.14
C LEU A 139 -7.03 6.21 26.95
N VAL A 140 -7.24 5.45 25.88
CA VAL A 140 -6.45 4.27 25.52
C VAL A 140 -5.55 4.60 24.33
N ILE A 141 -4.23 4.50 24.56
CA ILE A 141 -3.18 4.74 23.55
C ILE A 141 -2.52 3.39 23.22
N ARG A 142 -2.56 2.96 21.96
CA ARG A 142 -1.88 1.75 21.49
C ARG A 142 -0.73 2.13 20.57
N THR A 143 0.45 1.56 20.80
CA THR A 143 1.63 1.81 19.95
C THR A 143 1.79 0.73 18.89
N VAL A 144 2.73 0.92 17.95
CA VAL A 144 3.06 -0.08 16.91
C VAL A 144 3.95 -1.19 17.48
N GLU A 145 3.68 -2.45 17.08
CA GLU A 145 4.34 -3.67 17.61
C GLU A 145 5.86 -3.71 17.40
N GLY A 146 6.39 -3.01 16.39
CA GLY A 146 7.83 -2.92 16.10
C GLY A 146 8.46 -1.56 16.39
N GLY A 147 7.77 -0.67 17.13
CA GLY A 147 8.29 0.64 17.51
C GLY A 147 9.04 0.62 18.84
N TYR A 148 9.48 1.80 19.29
CA TYR A 148 10.12 2.02 20.59
C TYR A 148 9.33 1.36 21.74
N ASN A 149 8.00 1.47 21.72
CA ASN A 149 7.13 0.92 22.75
C ASN A 149 6.56 -0.48 22.45
N SER A 150 7.02 -1.16 21.40
CA SER A 150 6.72 -2.58 21.11
C SER A 150 5.23 -2.99 21.22
N GLY A 151 4.31 -2.14 20.73
CA GLY A 151 2.87 -2.45 20.73
C GLY A 151 2.15 -2.33 22.08
N ARG A 152 2.80 -1.75 23.10
CA ARG A 152 2.20 -1.51 24.42
C ARG A 152 0.91 -0.69 24.34
N THR A 153 0.00 -0.99 25.26
CA THR A 153 -1.24 -0.25 25.45
C THR A 153 -1.17 0.51 26.77
N TYR A 154 -1.39 1.82 26.70
CA TYR A 154 -1.45 2.71 27.85
C TYR A 154 -2.89 3.14 28.06
N VAL A 155 -3.36 3.09 29.31
CA VAL A 155 -4.72 3.47 29.67
C VAL A 155 -4.63 4.55 30.74
N TYR A 156 -5.15 5.72 30.43
CA TYR A 156 -5.18 6.87 31.32
C TYR A 156 -6.60 7.24 31.69
N ARG A 157 -6.81 7.68 32.92
CA ARG A 157 -8.07 8.20 33.40
C ARG A 157 -7.88 9.65 33.82
N MET A 158 -8.90 10.47 33.57
CA MET A 158 -8.93 11.89 33.92
C MET A 158 -9.99 12.15 34.99
N LYS A 159 -9.87 13.29 35.68
CA LYS A 159 -10.84 13.68 36.72
C LYS A 159 -12.21 14.02 36.13
N THR A 160 -12.22 14.62 34.95
CA THR A 160 -13.45 15.05 34.27
C THR A 160 -13.50 14.55 32.83
N GLU A 161 -14.72 14.32 32.32
CA GLU A 161 -14.95 13.96 30.91
C GLU A 161 -14.44 15.05 29.95
N GLY A 162 -14.68 16.33 30.27
CA GLY A 162 -14.18 17.45 29.46
C GLY A 162 -12.65 17.46 29.34
N GLU A 163 -11.95 17.16 30.43
CA GLU A 163 -10.49 17.03 30.41
C GLU A 163 -10.06 15.87 29.48
N CYS A 164 -10.68 14.69 29.59
CA CYS A 164 -10.39 13.54 28.72
C CYS A 164 -10.55 13.87 27.23
N LEU A 165 -11.68 14.51 26.85
CA LEU A 165 -11.95 14.89 25.47
C LEU A 165 -10.96 15.94 24.95
N SER A 166 -10.59 16.90 25.79
CA SER A 166 -9.61 17.92 25.41
C SER A 166 -8.22 17.33 25.19
N TRP A 167 -7.76 16.41 26.06
CA TRP A 167 -6.52 15.67 25.86
C TRP A 167 -6.57 14.82 24.59
N HIS A 168 -7.68 14.12 24.33
CA HIS A 168 -7.85 13.36 23.10
C HIS A 168 -7.71 14.24 21.85
N ALA A 169 -8.32 15.42 21.84
CA ALA A 169 -8.24 16.36 20.72
C ALA A 169 -6.81 16.86 20.49
N ASP A 170 -6.12 17.26 21.55
CA ASP A 170 -4.74 17.76 21.47
C ASP A 170 -3.76 16.67 21.03
N ILE A 171 -3.85 15.47 21.60
CA ILE A 171 -3.04 14.32 21.21
C ILE A 171 -3.33 13.94 19.75
N SER A 172 -4.60 13.92 19.33
CA SER A 172 -4.98 13.62 17.94
C SER A 172 -4.35 14.61 16.95
N LYS A 173 -4.40 15.91 17.27
CA LYS A 173 -3.81 16.97 16.44
C LYS A 173 -2.28 16.86 16.38
N ALA A 174 -1.63 16.66 17.52
CA ALA A 174 -0.17 16.49 17.60
C ALA A 174 0.28 15.21 16.88
N PHE A 175 -0.49 14.13 17.01
CA PHE A 175 -0.30 12.86 16.32
C PHE A 175 -0.29 13.02 14.79
N GLU A 176 -1.31 13.67 14.22
CA GLU A 176 -1.38 13.92 12.76
C GLU A 176 -0.18 14.74 12.26
N GLN A 177 0.23 15.74 13.03
CA GLN A 177 1.38 16.59 12.71
C GLN A 177 2.69 15.81 12.77
N ALA A 178 2.89 15.01 13.82
CA ALA A 178 4.06 14.15 13.99
C ALA A 178 4.15 13.09 12.89
N LEU A 179 3.02 12.48 12.50
CA LEU A 179 2.96 11.50 11.42
C LEU A 179 3.36 12.13 10.07
N LYS A 180 2.86 13.33 9.78
CA LYS A 180 3.23 14.09 8.57
C LYS A 180 4.71 14.45 8.55
N ASN A 181 5.28 14.83 9.69
CA ASN A 181 6.69 15.18 9.82
C ASN A 181 7.60 13.95 9.71
N SER A 182 7.24 12.86 10.38
CA SER A 182 7.96 11.58 10.30
C SER A 182 7.96 11.04 8.86
N LYS A 183 6.80 11.05 8.18
CA LYS A 183 6.72 10.67 6.76
C LYS A 183 7.64 11.49 5.87
N LYS A 184 7.64 12.83 6.01
CA LYS A 184 8.57 13.71 5.28
C LYS A 184 10.03 13.39 5.58
N HIS A 185 10.35 13.07 6.83
CA HIS A 185 11.71 12.76 7.26
C HIS A 185 12.17 11.41 6.70
N SER A 186 11.32 10.39 6.75
CA SER A 186 11.55 9.08 6.13
C SER A 186 11.68 9.19 4.60
N GLU A 187 10.85 10.01 3.96
CA GLU A 187 10.98 10.32 2.53
C GLU A 187 12.33 10.98 2.22
N ARG A 188 12.75 11.98 3.02
CA ARG A 188 14.07 12.63 2.85
C ARG A 188 15.23 11.67 3.05
N LYS A 189 15.16 10.78 4.06
CA LYS A 189 16.16 9.74 4.31
C LYS A 189 16.25 8.74 3.16
N ALA A 190 15.11 8.29 2.62
CA ALA A 190 15.07 7.34 1.50
C ALA A 190 15.60 7.95 0.20
N ILE A 191 15.35 9.24 -0.04
CA ILE A 191 15.83 9.95 -1.24
C ILE A 191 17.36 10.16 -1.18
N GLY A 192 17.92 10.35 0.02
CA GLY A 192 19.31 10.77 0.19
C GLY A 192 19.56 12.21 -0.26
N GLY A 193 20.81 12.67 -0.19
CA GLY A 193 21.17 14.07 -0.47
C GLY A 193 21.24 14.46 -1.95
N SER A 194 21.08 13.51 -2.88
CA SER A 194 21.26 13.79 -4.31
C SER A 194 20.02 14.42 -4.94
N LYS A 195 20.22 15.53 -5.68
CA LYS A 195 19.19 16.18 -6.50
C LYS A 195 18.56 15.21 -7.51
N PHE A 196 19.33 14.23 -8.00
CA PHE A 196 18.87 13.25 -8.98
C PHE A 196 17.81 12.30 -8.39
N ASN A 197 18.03 11.81 -7.17
CA ASN A 197 17.08 10.94 -6.49
C ASN A 197 15.78 11.67 -6.17
N TRP A 198 15.84 12.98 -5.91
CA TRP A 198 14.65 13.78 -5.69
C TRP A 198 13.83 13.96 -6.97
N LEU A 199 14.48 14.20 -8.11
CA LEU A 199 13.81 14.21 -9.42
C LEU A 199 13.16 12.85 -9.70
N ARG A 200 13.89 11.76 -9.42
CA ARG A 200 13.41 10.38 -9.57
C ARG A 200 12.18 10.08 -8.70
N PHE A 201 12.21 10.52 -7.45
CA PHE A 201 11.08 10.40 -6.52
C PHE A 201 9.86 11.18 -7.02
N LYS A 202 10.06 12.41 -7.52
CA LYS A 202 9.00 13.20 -8.14
C LYS A 202 8.41 12.52 -9.37
N ALA A 203 9.25 12.01 -10.27
CA ALA A 203 8.82 11.27 -11.44
C ALA A 203 7.99 10.04 -11.05
N GLY A 204 8.46 9.25 -10.08
CA GLY A 204 7.73 8.10 -9.54
C GLY A 204 6.38 8.49 -8.92
N LYS A 205 6.29 9.63 -8.23
CA LYS A 205 5.03 10.15 -7.69
C LYS A 205 4.05 10.55 -8.78
N VAL A 206 4.52 11.19 -9.85
CA VAL A 206 3.69 11.55 -11.01
C VAL A 206 3.17 10.29 -11.70
N ILE A 207 4.02 9.29 -11.96
CA ILE A 207 3.61 8.02 -12.58
C ILE A 207 2.59 7.28 -11.73
N ASN A 208 2.78 7.25 -10.41
CA ASN A 208 1.87 6.55 -9.51
C ASN A 208 0.56 7.26 -9.24
N ALA A 209 0.44 8.54 -9.61
CA ALA A 209 -0.81 9.29 -9.45
C ALA A 209 -1.94 8.64 -10.26
N GLY A 210 -3.14 8.57 -9.66
CA GLY A 210 -4.30 7.95 -10.30
C GLY A 210 -4.69 8.59 -11.63
N MET A 211 -4.53 9.91 -11.74
CA MET A 211 -4.77 10.65 -12.98
C MET A 211 -3.84 10.19 -14.11
N THR A 212 -2.54 10.06 -13.84
CA THR A 212 -1.56 9.60 -14.83
C THR A 212 -1.90 8.20 -15.32
N LYS A 213 -2.26 7.28 -14.41
CA LYS A 213 -2.71 5.93 -14.80
C LYS A 213 -3.94 5.96 -15.71
N SER A 214 -4.90 6.84 -15.42
CA SER A 214 -6.08 7.02 -16.26
C SER A 214 -5.73 7.57 -17.65
N VAL A 215 -4.83 8.56 -17.72
CA VAL A 215 -4.36 9.14 -18.99
C VAL A 215 -3.63 8.10 -19.83
N ILE A 216 -2.75 7.30 -19.23
CA ILE A 216 -2.04 6.21 -19.91
C ILE A 216 -3.03 5.19 -20.46
N SER A 217 -4.01 4.76 -19.66
CA SER A 217 -5.04 3.82 -20.11
C SER A 217 -5.84 4.37 -21.28
N LEU A 218 -6.18 5.66 -21.26
CA LEU A 218 -6.86 6.34 -22.36
C LEU A 218 -6.00 6.40 -23.62
N LEU A 219 -4.71 6.70 -23.50
CA LEU A 219 -3.77 6.70 -24.63
C LEU A 219 -3.64 5.31 -25.26
N ILE A 220 -3.64 4.24 -24.47
CA ILE A 220 -3.54 2.86 -24.98
C ILE A 220 -4.82 2.49 -25.74
N LEU A 221 -5.98 2.87 -25.20
CA LEU A 221 -7.26 2.67 -25.89
C LEU A 221 -7.30 3.45 -27.21
N LEU A 222 -6.85 4.71 -27.21
CA LEU A 222 -6.80 5.53 -28.41
C LEU A 222 -5.86 4.92 -29.47
N ASN A 223 -4.70 4.41 -29.06
CA ASN A 223 -3.79 3.71 -29.95
C ASN A 223 -4.46 2.50 -30.62
N PHE A 224 -5.15 1.68 -29.81
CA PHE A 224 -5.85 0.51 -30.30
C PHE A 224 -6.97 0.87 -31.28
N THR A 225 -7.72 1.94 -31.02
CA THR A 225 -8.74 2.45 -31.94
C THR A 225 -8.14 2.89 -33.27
N VAL A 226 -7.00 3.59 -33.25
CA VAL A 226 -6.29 3.98 -34.49
C VAL A 226 -5.84 2.75 -35.27
N ASP A 227 -5.34 1.72 -34.60
CA ASP A 227 -4.92 0.47 -35.23
C ASP A 227 -6.11 -0.30 -35.85
N ILE A 228 -7.29 -0.30 -35.21
CA ILE A 228 -8.53 -0.84 -35.81
C ILE A 228 -8.93 -0.05 -37.05
N LEU A 229 -8.95 1.28 -36.96
CA LEU A 229 -9.37 2.14 -38.08
C LEU A 229 -8.46 1.99 -39.30
N GLU A 230 -7.16 1.82 -39.10
CA GLU A 230 -6.24 1.53 -40.20
C GLU A 230 -6.54 0.17 -40.83
N ALA A 231 -6.77 -0.86 -40.03
CA ALA A 231 -7.08 -2.21 -40.51
C ALA A 231 -8.40 -2.27 -41.28
N GLU A 232 -9.41 -1.52 -40.87
CA GLU A 232 -10.72 -1.46 -41.55
C GLU A 232 -10.68 -0.66 -42.84
N ARG A 233 -9.97 0.47 -42.85
CA ARG A 233 -10.03 1.43 -43.97
C ARG A 233 -8.98 1.19 -45.03
N LEU A 234 -7.88 0.50 -44.71
CA LEU A 234 -6.72 0.29 -45.59
C LEU A 234 -6.41 1.54 -46.44
N PRO A 235 -6.25 2.72 -45.80
CA PRO A 235 -6.24 3.99 -46.52
C PRO A 235 -5.04 4.07 -47.46
N ASN A 236 -5.28 4.49 -48.70
CA ASN A 236 -4.19 4.79 -49.62
C ASN A 236 -3.30 5.90 -49.01
N PRO A 237 -1.97 5.75 -49.06
CA PRO A 237 -1.03 6.66 -48.39
C PRO A 237 -1.07 8.10 -48.92
N SER A 238 -1.66 8.32 -50.11
CA SER A 238 -1.85 9.64 -50.72
C SER A 238 -3.15 10.34 -50.33
N SER A 239 -4.05 9.66 -49.60
CA SER A 239 -5.32 10.25 -49.17
C SER A 239 -5.13 11.06 -47.88
N ASN A 240 -5.87 12.18 -47.77
CA ASN A 240 -5.88 13.02 -46.56
C ASN A 240 -6.15 12.21 -45.28
N ILE A 241 -6.98 11.17 -45.38
CA ILE A 241 -7.28 10.30 -44.23
C ILE A 241 -6.10 9.41 -43.84
N GLY A 242 -5.31 8.96 -44.82
CA GLY A 242 -4.08 8.21 -44.59
C GLY A 242 -3.04 9.04 -43.86
N THR A 243 -2.84 10.29 -44.30
CA THR A 243 -1.92 11.24 -43.64
C THR A 243 -2.36 11.54 -42.20
N PHE A 244 -3.66 11.72 -41.96
CA PHE A 244 -4.18 11.95 -40.61
C PHE A 244 -3.96 10.75 -39.69
N ILE A 245 -4.29 9.53 -40.14
CA ILE A 245 -4.09 8.29 -39.37
C ILE A 245 -2.60 8.10 -39.06
N HIS A 246 -1.72 8.34 -40.03
CA HIS A 246 -0.28 8.26 -39.85
C HIS A 246 0.25 9.28 -38.82
N ALA A 247 -0.20 10.53 -38.91
CA ALA A 247 0.18 11.57 -37.95
C ALA A 247 -0.32 11.27 -36.53
N ALA A 248 -1.57 10.81 -36.39
CA ALA A 248 -2.16 10.42 -35.11
C ALA A 248 -1.36 9.27 -34.47
N ARG A 249 -0.96 8.26 -35.27
CA ARG A 249 -0.10 7.18 -34.82
C ARG A 249 1.25 7.68 -34.31
N ILE A 250 1.94 8.55 -35.06
CA ILE A 250 3.23 9.11 -34.64
C ILE A 250 3.10 9.85 -33.31
N LEU A 251 2.06 10.69 -33.16
CA LEU A 251 1.82 11.45 -31.93
C LEU A 251 1.61 10.53 -30.73
N ILE A 252 0.78 9.50 -30.90
CA ILE A 252 0.50 8.51 -29.84
C ILE A 252 1.79 7.76 -29.47
N ILE A 253 2.56 7.28 -30.45
CA ILE A 253 3.85 6.62 -30.19
C ILE A 253 4.82 7.55 -29.49
N ALA A 254 4.93 8.82 -29.91
CA ALA A 254 5.78 9.82 -29.28
C ALA A 254 5.39 10.04 -27.81
N SER A 255 4.08 10.15 -27.52
CA SER A 255 3.58 10.28 -26.15
C SER A 255 3.98 9.08 -25.28
N PHE A 256 3.90 7.86 -25.81
CA PHE A 256 4.35 6.65 -25.13
C PHE A 256 5.86 6.59 -24.94
N THR A 257 6.64 7.05 -25.92
CA THR A 257 8.09 7.09 -25.80
C THR A 257 8.51 8.02 -24.66
N VAL A 258 7.87 9.18 -24.54
CA VAL A 258 8.09 10.10 -23.41
C VAL A 258 7.69 9.45 -22.09
N GLU A 259 6.54 8.79 -22.02
CA GLU A 259 6.09 8.08 -20.81
C GLU A 259 7.07 6.97 -20.38
N VAL A 260 7.48 6.12 -21.32
CA VAL A 260 8.46 5.05 -21.09
C VAL A 260 9.78 5.65 -20.62
N PHE A 261 10.22 6.76 -21.22
CA PHE A 261 11.44 7.46 -20.81
C PHE A 261 11.34 8.00 -19.38
N VAL A 262 10.23 8.63 -18.99
CA VAL A 262 10.00 9.10 -17.62
C VAL A 262 9.93 7.91 -16.63
N SER A 263 9.32 6.81 -17.05
CA SER A 263 9.27 5.57 -16.27
C SER A 263 10.64 4.90 -16.12
N ALA A 264 11.48 4.99 -17.14
CA ALA A 264 12.88 4.54 -17.13
C ALA A 264 13.72 5.27 -16.13
N PHE A 265 13.58 6.59 -16.19
CA PHE A 265 14.25 7.48 -15.27
C PHE A 265 13.85 7.16 -13.82
N ALA A 266 12.59 6.74 -13.61
CA ALA A 266 12.07 6.31 -12.31
C ALA A 266 12.51 4.91 -11.87
N LEU A 267 12.73 3.97 -12.79
CA LEU A 267 12.98 2.53 -12.55
C LEU A 267 14.22 2.05 -13.32
N SER A 268 15.40 2.48 -12.86
CA SER A 268 16.74 2.33 -13.47
C SER A 268 17.16 0.99 -14.09
N GLU A 269 16.40 -0.10 -13.97
CA GLU A 269 16.81 -1.43 -14.45
C GLU A 269 15.84 -2.08 -15.46
N VAL A 270 14.56 -1.67 -15.50
CA VAL A 270 13.53 -2.40 -16.28
C VAL A 270 13.36 -1.87 -17.71
N VAL A 271 14.02 -0.77 -18.08
CA VAL A 271 13.72 -0.07 -19.35
C VAL A 271 14.60 -0.45 -20.54
N LEU A 272 15.75 -1.07 -20.34
CA LEU A 272 16.59 -1.48 -21.48
C LEU A 272 15.80 -2.34 -22.50
N VAL A 273 14.88 -3.16 -21.99
CA VAL A 273 13.98 -4.00 -22.79
C VAL A 273 12.96 -3.19 -23.60
N SER A 274 12.35 -2.16 -23.01
CA SER A 274 11.34 -1.34 -23.70
C SER A 274 11.94 -0.41 -24.76
N LEU A 275 13.16 0.09 -24.55
CA LEU A 275 13.87 0.91 -25.52
C LEU A 275 14.37 0.07 -26.71
N ALA A 276 14.80 -1.16 -26.45
CA ALA A 276 15.21 -2.10 -27.49
C ALA A 276 14.07 -2.40 -28.47
N VAL A 277 12.84 -2.60 -27.99
CA VAL A 277 11.66 -2.85 -28.84
C VAL A 277 11.37 -1.69 -29.80
N ILE A 278 11.57 -0.43 -29.39
CA ILE A 278 11.37 0.74 -30.26
C ILE A 278 12.44 0.79 -31.36
N TYR A 279 13.69 0.45 -31.04
CA TYR A 279 14.79 0.44 -32.01
C TYR A 279 14.57 -0.60 -33.12
N PHE A 280 14.04 -1.77 -32.78
CA PHE A 280 13.80 -2.87 -33.73
C PHE A 280 12.65 -2.60 -34.73
N ASP A 281 11.72 -1.68 -34.43
CA ASP A 281 10.56 -1.39 -35.31
C ASP A 281 10.96 -0.65 -36.62
N THR A 282 12.20 -0.15 -36.71
CA THR A 282 12.71 0.57 -37.89
C THR A 282 13.01 -0.35 -39.08
N HIS A 283 13.08 -1.67 -38.88
CA HIS A 283 13.41 -2.61 -39.96
C HIS A 283 12.15 -3.22 -40.60
N PRO A 284 11.96 -3.11 -41.94
CA PRO A 284 10.74 -3.57 -42.63
C PRO A 284 10.50 -5.09 -42.57
N GLN A 285 11.54 -5.89 -42.28
CA GLN A 285 11.42 -7.34 -42.06
C GLN A 285 10.86 -7.69 -40.67
N LEU A 286 10.79 -6.72 -39.77
CA LEU A 286 10.33 -6.88 -38.39
C LEU A 286 8.92 -6.32 -38.17
N LYS A 287 8.09 -6.19 -39.21
CA LYS A 287 6.67 -5.80 -39.08
C LYS A 287 5.89 -6.65 -38.06
N VAL A 288 6.31 -7.90 -37.86
CA VAL A 288 5.76 -8.80 -36.84
C VAL A 288 6.03 -8.28 -35.41
N LEU A 289 7.12 -7.57 -35.16
CA LEU A 289 7.41 -6.93 -33.87
C LEU A 289 6.46 -5.77 -33.55
N GLY A 290 5.79 -5.19 -34.54
CA GLY A 290 4.68 -4.27 -34.30
C GLY A 290 3.56 -4.89 -33.45
N LEU A 291 3.39 -6.21 -33.50
CA LEU A 291 2.44 -6.92 -32.62
C LEU A 291 2.88 -6.89 -31.15
N VAL A 292 4.19 -6.76 -30.87
CA VAL A 292 4.71 -6.59 -29.49
C VAL A 292 4.14 -5.32 -28.85
N ARG A 293 3.88 -4.26 -29.64
CA ARG A 293 3.18 -3.06 -29.15
C ARG A 293 1.78 -3.39 -28.66
N ASN A 294 1.06 -4.29 -29.33
CA ASN A 294 -0.31 -4.67 -28.95
C ASN A 294 -0.33 -5.45 -27.62
N PHE A 295 0.77 -6.10 -27.21
CA PHE A 295 0.86 -6.68 -25.86
C PHE A 295 0.78 -5.63 -24.75
N ARG A 296 1.02 -4.35 -25.02
CA ARG A 296 0.77 -3.27 -24.04
C ARG A 296 -0.71 -3.20 -23.62
N LEU A 297 -1.63 -3.65 -24.47
CA LEU A 297 -3.04 -3.81 -24.12
C LEU A 297 -3.24 -4.79 -22.96
N ALA A 298 -2.43 -5.85 -22.88
CA ALA A 298 -2.43 -6.78 -21.76
C ALA A 298 -2.00 -6.11 -20.44
N ILE A 299 -1.20 -5.02 -20.49
CA ILE A 299 -0.84 -4.23 -19.31
C ILE A 299 -2.06 -3.44 -18.81
N VAL A 300 -2.86 -2.85 -19.71
CA VAL A 300 -4.13 -2.20 -19.34
C VAL A 300 -5.06 -3.18 -18.65
N PHE A 301 -5.09 -4.43 -19.13
CA PHE A 301 -5.91 -5.47 -18.53
C PHE A 301 -5.53 -5.79 -17.08
N ARG A 302 -4.26 -5.62 -16.70
CA ARG A 302 -3.82 -5.75 -15.30
C ARG A 302 -4.29 -4.60 -14.42
N GLN A 303 -4.54 -3.41 -14.97
CA GLN A 303 -5.01 -2.24 -14.22
C GLN A 303 -6.50 -2.33 -13.88
N VAL A 304 -7.30 -2.97 -14.74
CA VAL A 304 -8.73 -3.20 -14.50
C VAL A 304 -8.91 -4.40 -13.57
N LYS A 305 -9.38 -4.18 -12.33
CA LYS A 305 -9.46 -5.25 -11.30
C LYS A 305 -10.22 -6.50 -11.74
N SER A 306 -11.33 -6.33 -12.47
CA SER A 306 -12.14 -7.46 -12.97
C SER A 306 -11.39 -8.27 -14.02
N LEU A 307 -10.75 -7.60 -14.98
CA LEU A 307 -10.03 -8.25 -16.07
C LEU A 307 -8.71 -8.88 -15.58
N ASN A 308 -8.03 -8.25 -14.63
CA ASN A 308 -6.86 -8.82 -13.96
C ASN A 308 -7.21 -10.16 -13.26
N ARG A 309 -8.41 -10.27 -12.67
CA ARG A 309 -8.88 -11.52 -12.08
C ARG A 309 -8.98 -12.64 -13.12
N ILE A 310 -9.53 -12.34 -14.29
CA ILE A 310 -9.64 -13.29 -15.42
C ILE A 310 -8.25 -13.67 -15.92
N MET A 311 -7.37 -12.69 -16.17
CA MET A 311 -6.00 -12.95 -16.64
C MET A 311 -5.20 -13.77 -15.64
N THR A 312 -5.37 -13.54 -14.34
CA THR A 312 -4.70 -14.33 -13.30
C THR A 312 -5.24 -15.75 -13.25
N ALA A 313 -6.56 -15.94 -13.42
CA ALA A 313 -7.16 -17.27 -13.51
C ALA A 313 -6.65 -18.03 -14.75
N LEU A 314 -6.59 -17.36 -15.90
CA LEU A 314 -6.04 -17.93 -17.14
C LEU A 314 -4.57 -18.32 -16.97
N GLY A 315 -3.75 -17.44 -16.37
CA GLY A 315 -2.34 -17.72 -16.10
C GLY A 315 -2.13 -18.94 -15.20
N ARG A 316 -2.99 -19.14 -14.20
CA ARG A 316 -2.96 -20.35 -13.36
C ARG A 316 -3.30 -21.63 -14.12
N ALA A 317 -4.13 -21.53 -15.16
CA ALA A 317 -4.48 -22.67 -16.00
C ALA A 317 -3.39 -23.03 -17.03
N VAL A 318 -2.46 -22.12 -17.35
CA VAL A 318 -1.42 -22.39 -18.36
C VAL A 318 -0.51 -23.55 -17.95
N VAL A 319 -0.14 -23.68 -16.67
CA VAL A 319 0.75 -24.75 -16.20
C VAL A 319 0.17 -26.15 -16.43
N PRO A 320 -1.07 -26.48 -15.99
CA PRO A 320 -1.64 -27.78 -16.27
C PRO A 320 -1.87 -28.02 -17.77
N LEU A 321 -2.21 -26.97 -18.55
CA LEU A 321 -2.31 -27.09 -20.01
C LEU A 321 -0.96 -27.46 -20.65
N LEU A 322 0.14 -26.84 -20.21
CA LEU A 322 1.48 -27.16 -20.71
C LEU A 322 1.88 -28.60 -20.39
N ASN A 323 1.55 -29.10 -19.21
CA ASN A 323 1.82 -30.50 -18.85
C ASN A 323 1.07 -31.47 -19.79
N ALA A 324 -0.21 -31.20 -20.07
CA ALA A 324 -0.99 -31.99 -21.02
C ALA A 324 -0.42 -31.88 -22.45
N PHE A 325 0.00 -30.68 -22.85
CA PHE A 325 0.60 -30.45 -24.16
C PHE A 325 1.93 -31.19 -24.33
N ILE A 326 2.76 -31.26 -23.29
CA ILE A 326 4.02 -32.03 -23.30
C ILE A 326 3.74 -33.53 -23.48
N LEU A 327 2.73 -34.08 -22.79
CA LEU A 327 2.35 -35.48 -22.97
C LEU A 327 1.83 -35.75 -24.38
N LEU A 328 0.99 -34.87 -24.92
CA LEU A 328 0.49 -34.98 -26.29
C LEU A 328 1.62 -34.89 -27.31
N LEU A 329 2.55 -33.94 -27.14
CA LEU A 329 3.74 -33.81 -27.97
C LEU A 329 4.60 -35.08 -27.91
N LEU A 330 4.82 -35.63 -26.72
CA LEU A 330 5.60 -36.86 -26.53
C LEU A 330 4.95 -38.04 -27.27
N VAL A 331 3.63 -38.20 -27.16
CA VAL A 331 2.90 -39.23 -27.90
C VAL A 331 3.01 -39.01 -29.41
N SER A 332 2.84 -37.78 -29.90
CA SER A 332 3.05 -37.44 -31.31
C SER A 332 4.47 -37.76 -31.78
N CYS A 333 5.49 -37.48 -30.98
CA CYS A 333 6.87 -37.86 -31.27
C CYS A 333 7.06 -39.38 -31.38
N PHE A 334 6.45 -40.17 -30.48
CA PHE A 334 6.50 -41.64 -30.56
C PHE A 334 5.87 -42.16 -31.86
N TYR A 335 4.70 -41.63 -32.25
CA TYR A 335 4.06 -42.00 -33.51
C TYR A 335 4.86 -41.56 -34.73
N ALA A 336 5.49 -40.38 -34.71
CA ALA A 336 6.37 -39.92 -35.79
C ALA A 336 7.62 -40.82 -35.94
N ILE A 337 8.24 -41.25 -34.83
CA ILE A 337 9.36 -42.20 -34.86
C ILE A 337 8.90 -43.55 -35.40
N LEU A 338 7.75 -44.05 -34.95
CA LEU A 338 7.21 -45.32 -35.45
C LEU A 338 6.88 -45.22 -36.95
N GLY A 339 6.25 -44.12 -37.36
CA GLY A 339 5.89 -43.83 -38.75
C GLY A 339 7.10 -43.78 -39.67
N THR A 340 8.12 -43.01 -39.29
CA THR A 340 9.40 -42.98 -40.04
C THR A 340 10.03 -44.38 -40.13
N HIS A 341 10.11 -45.14 -39.04
CA HIS A 341 10.76 -46.45 -39.09
C HIS A 341 9.98 -47.50 -39.90
N LEU A 342 8.64 -47.49 -39.84
CA LEU A 342 7.81 -48.47 -40.54
C LEU A 342 7.57 -48.11 -42.00
N PHE A 343 7.38 -46.82 -42.31
CA PHE A 343 6.87 -46.38 -43.62
C PHE A 343 7.88 -45.64 -44.48
N LYS A 344 9.13 -45.45 -44.02
CA LYS A 344 10.18 -44.78 -44.82
C LYS A 344 10.38 -45.39 -46.20
N ASN A 345 10.20 -46.71 -46.34
CA ASN A 345 10.38 -47.39 -47.63
C ASN A 345 9.14 -47.32 -48.55
N PHE A 346 7.99 -46.86 -48.04
CA PHE A 346 6.75 -46.77 -48.82
C PHE A 346 6.59 -45.39 -49.48
N ASP A 347 6.89 -44.31 -48.76
CA ASP A 347 6.85 -42.95 -49.30
C ASP A 347 7.87 -42.05 -48.59
N GLU A 348 8.98 -41.79 -49.27
CA GLU A 348 10.10 -41.01 -48.73
C GLU A 348 9.75 -39.53 -48.54
N ASN A 349 8.74 -39.00 -49.24
CA ASN A 349 8.36 -37.59 -49.11
C ASN A 349 7.66 -37.29 -47.77
N PHE A 350 6.83 -38.24 -47.29
CA PHE A 350 6.09 -38.08 -46.04
C PHE A 350 6.80 -38.74 -44.84
N PHE A 351 7.55 -39.83 -45.06
CA PHE A 351 8.21 -40.60 -44.00
C PHE A 351 9.75 -40.55 -44.03
N GLY A 352 10.34 -39.73 -44.90
CA GLY A 352 11.79 -39.63 -45.04
C GLY A 352 12.50 -38.91 -43.89
N SER A 353 11.80 -38.03 -43.16
CA SER A 353 12.35 -37.30 -42.01
C SER A 353 11.38 -37.22 -40.84
N PHE A 354 11.92 -37.16 -39.62
CA PHE A 354 11.11 -37.04 -38.40
C PHE A 354 10.17 -35.83 -38.44
N SER A 355 10.65 -34.67 -38.89
CA SER A 355 9.82 -33.46 -38.98
C SER A 355 8.70 -33.62 -40.00
N ALA A 356 8.94 -34.31 -41.12
CA ALA A 356 7.91 -34.60 -42.13
C ALA A 356 6.87 -35.60 -41.63
N SER A 357 7.24 -36.50 -40.72
CA SER A 357 6.30 -37.44 -40.09
C SER A 357 5.63 -36.91 -38.83
N LEU A 358 6.10 -35.79 -38.28
CA LEU A 358 5.53 -35.12 -37.12
C LEU A 358 4.49 -34.06 -37.52
N LEU A 359 4.71 -33.38 -38.65
CA LEU A 359 3.77 -32.45 -39.30
C LEU A 359 2.69 -33.22 -40.06
#